data_AF-A0A6G9AWR4-F1
#
_entry.id   AF-A0A6G9AWR4-F1
#
_cell.length_a   1.000
_cell.length_b   1.000
_cell.length_c   1.000
_cell.angle_alpha   90.00
_cell.angle_beta   90.00
_cell.angle_gamma   90.00
#
_symmetry.space_group_name_H-M   'P 1'
#
loop_
_entity.id
_entity.type
_entity.pdbx_description
1 polymer ?
#
loop_
_entity_poly.entity_id
_entity_poly.type
_entity_poly.pdbx_seq_one_letter_code
_entity_poly.pdbx_strand_id
1 'polypeptide(L)'
;MDGSSAKRNQDLGLAVLQQTLAISGYAPKRSFRSPEEFQIYFQKHKTLIVDATEQRTQCPKASGYKELMYSGKKNPHRQGYDYCYA
;
A
#
# COMPACT_ATOMS: atom_id res chain seq x y z
N MET A 1 0.98 -14.64 12.00
CA MET A 1 0.52 -13.29 11.60
C MET A 1 -0.85 -13.43 10.97
N ASP A 2 -1.85 -12.71 11.47
CA ASP A 2 -3.16 -12.64 10.83
C ASP A 2 -3.06 -11.70 9.61
N GLY A 3 -3.62 -12.10 8.46
CA GLY A 3 -3.58 -11.25 7.25
C GLY A 3 -4.28 -9.89 7.44
N SER A 4 -5.16 -9.80 8.44
CA SER A 4 -5.90 -8.60 8.85
C SER A 4 -5.05 -7.49 9.47
N SER A 5 -3.80 -7.75 9.90
CA SER A 5 -2.88 -6.72 10.40
C SER A 5 -1.84 -6.25 9.38
N ALA A 6 -1.79 -6.86 8.18
CA ALA A 6 -0.74 -6.60 7.19
C ALA A 6 -0.62 -5.11 6.81
N LYS A 7 -1.76 -4.43 6.59
CA LYS A 7 -1.75 -3.00 6.25
C LYS A 7 -1.25 -2.12 7.40
N ARG A 8 -1.71 -2.40 8.62
CA ARG A 8 -1.30 -1.67 9.82
C ARG A 8 0.20 -1.83 10.10
N ASN A 9 0.73 -3.04 9.92
CA ASN A 9 2.15 -3.32 10.08
C ASN A 9 2.99 -2.65 8.99
N GLN A 10 2.48 -2.61 7.75
CA GLN A 10 3.11 -1.85 6.67
C GLN A 10 3.17 -0.36 7.00
N ASP A 11 2.07 0.24 7.47
CA ASP A 11 2.02 1.67 7.82
C ASP A 11 3.01 2.01 8.94
N LEU A 12 3.08 1.16 9.97
CA LEU A 12 4.05 1.30 11.05
C LEU A 12 5.49 1.21 10.52
N GLY A 13 5.79 0.20 9.71
CA GLY A 13 7.12 0.00 9.12
C GLY A 13 7.54 1.18 8.23
N LEU A 14 6.62 1.70 7.42
CA LEU A 14 6.86 2.88 6.59
C LEU A 14 7.16 4.13 7.42
N ALA A 15 6.44 4.34 8.54
CA ALA A 15 6.69 5.48 9.42
C ALA A 15 8.09 5.41 10.05
N VAL A 16 8.50 4.23 10.54
CA VAL A 16 9.83 4.01 11.12
C VAL A 16 10.93 4.22 10.08
N LEU A 17 10.76 3.66 8.88
CA LEU A 17 11.72 3.82 7.78
C LEU A 17 11.87 5.28 7.36
N GLN A 18 10.75 6.00 7.20
CA GLN A 18 10.77 7.42 6.83
C GLN A 18 11.52 8.26 7.86
N GLN A 19 11.25 8.06 9.15
CA GLN A 19 11.92 8.79 10.22
C GLN A 19 13.43 8.48 10.27
N THR A 20 13.79 7.20 10.15
CA THR A 20 15.18 6.75 10.21
C THR A 20 15.99 7.29 9.04
N LEU A 21 15.44 7.22 7.83
CA LEU A 21 16.06 7.75 6.61
C LEU A 21 16.19 9.27 6.67
N ALA A 22 15.21 9.97 7.26
CA ALA A 22 15.27 11.43 7.39
C ALA A 22 16.38 11.86 8.36
N ILE A 23 16.46 11.23 9.54
CA ILE A 23 17.50 11.53 10.54
C ILE A 23 18.89 11.24 9.99
N SER A 24 19.05 10.16 9.22
CA SER A 24 20.32 9.76 8.62
C SER A 24 20.69 10.53 7.33
N GLY A 25 19.83 11.43 6.87
CA GLY A 25 20.08 12.22 5.65
C GLY A 25 19.93 11.44 4.34
N TYR A 26 19.41 10.21 4.40
CA TYR A 26 19.17 9.36 3.23
C TYR A 26 17.72 9.42 2.71
N ALA A 27 16.84 10.18 3.36
CA ALA A 27 15.47 10.35 2.90
C ALA A 27 15.44 11.09 1.56
N PRO A 28 14.76 10.55 0.53
CA PRO A 28 14.58 11.26 -0.72
C PRO A 28 13.68 12.49 -0.51
N LYS A 29 13.91 13.53 -1.31
CA LYS A 29 13.06 14.71 -1.30
C LYS A 29 11.65 14.34 -1.76
N ARG A 30 10.65 14.57 -0.90
CA ARG A 30 9.25 14.12 -1.10
C ARG A 30 8.34 15.15 -1.75
N SER A 31 8.73 16.43 -1.74
CA SER A 31 7.92 17.52 -2.28
C SER A 31 8.80 18.63 -2.83
N PHE A 32 8.28 19.28 -3.87
CA PHE A 32 8.84 20.48 -4.46
C PHE A 32 7.79 21.58 -4.39
N ARG A 33 8.19 22.78 -3.99
CA ARG A 33 7.34 23.97 -3.86
C ARG A 33 7.05 24.59 -5.23
N SER A 34 7.94 24.37 -6.20
CA SER A 34 7.78 24.88 -7.55
C SER A 34 8.45 23.97 -8.60
N PRO A 35 8.08 24.10 -9.89
CA PRO A 35 8.75 23.39 -10.99
C PRO A 35 10.24 23.71 -11.10
N GLU A 36 10.64 24.94 -10.76
CA GLU A 36 12.04 25.38 -10.81
C GLU A 36 12.88 24.65 -9.76
N GLU A 37 12.33 24.46 -8.56
CA GLU A 37 13.00 23.69 -7.51
C GLU A 37 13.20 22.22 -7.91
N PHE A 38 12.21 21.64 -8.60
CA PHE A 38 12.31 20.30 -9.16
C PHE A 38 13.44 20.22 -10.20
N GLN A 39 13.49 21.17 -11.15
CA GLN A 39 14.55 21.22 -12.15
C GLN A 39 15.93 21.33 -11.51
N ILE A 40 16.13 22.27 -10.57
CA ILE A 40 17.42 22.45 -9.88
C ILE A 40 17.84 21.17 -9.16
N TYR A 41 16.91 20.50 -8.46
CA TYR A 41 17.22 19.28 -7.72
C TYR A 41 17.69 18.14 -8.63
N PHE A 42 17.07 18.01 -9.81
CA PHE A 42 17.37 16.93 -10.75
C PHE A 42 18.41 17.28 -11.83
N GLN A 43 18.87 18.54 -11.92
CA GLN A 43 19.91 18.95 -12.89
C GLN A 43 21.18 18.11 -12.83
N LYS A 44 21.53 17.59 -11.66
CA LYS A 44 22.71 16.73 -11.45
C LYS A 44 22.53 15.30 -12.00
N HIS A 45 21.32 14.91 -12.38
CA HIS A 45 20.98 13.57 -12.87
C HIS A 45 20.69 13.60 -14.36
N LYS A 46 21.38 12.74 -15.13
CA LYS A 46 21.24 12.69 -16.61
C LYS A 46 19.94 12.05 -17.08
N THR A 47 19.35 11.18 -16.26
CA THR A 47 18.18 10.38 -16.64
C THR A 47 17.26 10.23 -15.45
N LEU A 48 15.98 10.49 -15.66
CA LEU A 48 14.92 10.26 -14.68
C LEU A 48 14.09 9.07 -15.14
N ILE A 49 13.92 8.07 -14.28
CA ILE A 49 13.02 6.94 -14.51
C ILE A 49 11.78 7.21 -13.68
N VAL A 50 10.63 7.30 -14.36
CA VAL A 50 9.33 7.46 -13.70
C VAL A 50 8.61 6.14 -13.82
N ASP A 51 8.48 5.43 -12.69
CA ASP A 51 7.67 4.23 -12.62
C ASP A 51 6.20 4.61 -12.43
N ALA A 52 5.42 4.53 -13.50
CA ALA A 52 3.98 4.79 -13.46
C ALA A 52 3.17 3.57 -12.96
N THR A 53 3.83 2.48 -12.55
CA THR A 53 3.16 1.25 -12.10
C THR A 53 2.86 1.22 -10.60
N GLU A 54 3.34 2.21 -9.82
CA GLU A 54 3.01 2.32 -8.40
C GLU A 54 1.50 2.55 -8.20
N GLN A 55 0.87 1.56 -7.59
CA GLN A 55 -0.57 1.32 -7.66
C GLN A 55 -1.43 2.44 -7.07
N ARG A 56 -2.44 2.89 -7.82
CA ARG A 56 -3.72 3.25 -7.20
C ARG A 56 -4.36 1.96 -6.70
N THR A 57 -4.16 1.61 -5.43
CA THR A 57 -4.95 0.54 -4.79
C THR A 57 -6.37 1.05 -4.51
N GLN A 58 -7.11 1.46 -5.54
CA GLN A 58 -8.56 1.52 -5.42
C GLN A 58 -9.07 0.11 -5.63
N CYS A 59 -9.55 -0.52 -4.56
CA CYS A 59 -10.43 -1.67 -4.70
C CYS A 59 -11.61 -1.21 -5.57
N PRO A 60 -11.86 -1.84 -6.72
CA PRO A 60 -12.96 -1.48 -7.61
C PRO A 60 -14.27 -1.46 -6.83
N LYS A 61 -15.02 -0.35 -6.90
CA LYS A 61 -16.32 -0.22 -6.21
C LYS A 61 -17.40 -1.10 -6.85
N ALA A 62 -17.25 -1.41 -8.14
CA ALA A 62 -18.17 -2.26 -8.89
C ALA A 62 -17.98 -3.74 -8.50
N SER A 63 -19.04 -4.38 -8.03
CA SER A 63 -19.04 -5.76 -7.51
C SER A 63 -18.51 -6.78 -8.53
N GLY A 64 -18.99 -6.72 -9.77
CA GLY A 64 -18.61 -7.70 -10.80
C GLY A 64 -17.12 -7.67 -11.18
N TYR A 65 -16.50 -6.50 -11.20
CA TYR A 65 -15.06 -6.38 -11.50
C TYR A 65 -14.19 -6.80 -10.32
N LYS A 66 -14.68 -6.63 -9.09
CA LYS A 66 -14.00 -7.10 -7.87
C LYS A 66 -14.01 -8.63 -7.78
N GLU A 67 -15.10 -9.28 -8.15
CA GLU A 67 -15.22 -10.75 -8.14
C GLU A 67 -14.27 -11.43 -9.13
N LEU A 68 -14.04 -10.80 -10.29
CA LEU A 68 -13.08 -11.28 -11.29
C LEU A 68 -11.62 -11.14 -10.83
N MET A 69 -11.30 -10.06 -10.10
CA MET A 69 -9.93 -9.71 -9.73
C MET A 69 -9.49 -10.27 -8.37
N TYR A 70 -10.44 -10.63 -7.51
CA TYR A 70 -10.16 -11.09 -6.15
C TYR A 70 -10.84 -12.44 -5.91
N SER A 71 -10.05 -13.48 -5.65
CA SER A 71 -10.56 -14.80 -5.30
C SER A 71 -11.44 -14.72 -4.06
N GLY A 72 -12.74 -14.88 -4.25
CA GLY A 72 -13.75 -14.90 -3.19
C GLY A 72 -13.62 -16.13 -2.31
N LYS A 73 -12.59 -16.20 -1.47
CA LYS A 73 -12.52 -17.23 -0.43
C LYS A 73 -13.60 -16.94 0.62
N LYS A 74 -14.79 -17.52 0.43
CA LYS A 74 -15.76 -17.77 1.49
C LYS A 74 -15.89 -19.28 1.67
N ASN A 75 -15.10 -19.84 2.59
CA ASN A 75 -15.48 -21.09 3.21
C ASN A 75 -16.06 -20.76 4.58
N PRO A 76 -17.38 -20.78 4.77
CA PRO A 76 -17.93 -20.83 6.11
C PRO A 76 -17.54 -22.19 6.69
N HIS A 77 -16.72 -22.22 7.74
CA HIS A 77 -16.67 -23.40 8.60
C HIS A 77 -17.99 -23.48 9.37
N ARG A 78 -19.06 -23.95 8.72
CA ARG A 78 -20.22 -24.50 9.41
C ARG A 78 -20.13 -26.02 9.33
N GLN A 79 -19.37 -26.60 10.25
CA GLN A 79 -19.68 -27.90 10.81
C GLN A 79 -19.74 -27.71 12.32
N GLY A 80 -20.90 -27.24 12.78
CA GLY A 80 -21.22 -27.06 14.18
C GLY A 80 -22.63 -27.59 14.39
N TYR A 81 -22.68 -28.82 14.88
CA TYR A 81 -23.82 -29.64 15.28
C TYR A 81 -25.08 -28.86 15.70
N ASP A 82 -26.20 -29.16 15.03
CA ASP A 82 -27.54 -28.90 15.55
C ASP A 82 -27.78 -29.81 16.77
N TYR A 83 -27.67 -29.24 17.97
CA TYR A 83 -28.32 -29.78 19.16
C TYR A 83 -29.48 -28.85 19.50
N CYS A 84 -30.70 -29.24 19.11
CA CYS A 84 -31.91 -28.70 19.71
C CYS A 84 -32.42 -29.73 20.73
N TYR A 85 -32.30 -29.38 22.00
CA TYR A 85 -33.09 -29.94 23.10
C TYR A 85 -34.40 -29.16 23.21
N ALA A 86 -35.46 -29.90 23.58
CA ALA A 86 -36.84 -29.50 23.91
C ALA A 86 -37.78 -29.23 22.73
#